data_AF-A0A252BMX8-F1
#
_entry.id   AF-A0A252BMX8-F1
#
_cell.length_a   1.000
_cell.length_b   1.000
_cell.length_c   1.000
_cell.angle_alpha   90.00
_cell.angle_beta   90.00
_cell.angle_gamma   90.00
#
_symmetry.space_group_name_H-M   'P 1'
#
loop_
_entity.id
_entity.type
_entity.pdbx_description
1 polymer ?
#
loop_
_entity_poly.entity_id
_entity_poly.type
_entity_poly.pdbx_seq_one_letter_code
_entity_poly.pdbx_strand_id
1 'polypeptide(L)'
;RHGSATTTHAVRAALQRSQASLATLSKEFGINPKTVAKWRKRETVEDQKTGPKEPRSTSLTETEEAMAVAFRRHTLLPLDDCLYALQASIPHLTRSALHRCFQRHGISRLPDIEGDKPKRQRFKRYPIGFF
;
A
#
# COMPACT_ATOMS: atom_id res chain seq x y z
N ARG A 1 2.40 9.87 -6.42
CA ARG A 1 2.46 11.35 -6.28
C ARG A 1 1.28 11.78 -5.43
N HIS A 2 1.53 12.42 -4.29
CA HIS A 2 0.46 12.95 -3.43
C HIS A 2 -0.08 14.23 -4.05
N GLY A 3 -1.37 14.27 -4.42
CA GLY A 3 -1.96 15.36 -5.20
C GLY A 3 -1.93 16.73 -4.50
N SER A 4 -1.83 16.76 -3.17
CA SER A 4 -1.80 17.99 -2.36
C SER A 4 -0.44 18.35 -1.76
N ALA A 5 0.64 17.66 -2.13
CA ALA A 5 1.96 17.97 -1.58
C ALA A 5 2.53 19.25 -2.20
N THR A 6 2.66 20.31 -1.40
CA THR A 6 3.27 21.59 -1.79
C THR A 6 4.75 21.45 -2.19
N THR A 7 5.47 20.50 -1.57
CA THR A 7 6.88 20.22 -1.91
C THR A 7 6.98 19.04 -2.86
N THR A 8 7.00 19.33 -4.16
CA THR A 8 7.23 18.33 -5.21
C THR A 8 8.70 17.91 -5.26
N HIS A 9 8.99 16.82 -5.96
CA HIS A 9 10.35 16.33 -6.18
C HIS A 9 11.27 17.42 -6.76
N ALA A 10 10.79 18.15 -7.78
CA ALA A 10 11.53 19.25 -8.40
C ALA A 10 11.86 20.38 -7.41
N VAL A 11 10.90 20.78 -6.57
CA VAL A 11 11.11 21.81 -5.53
C VAL A 11 12.18 21.33 -4.56
N ARG A 12 12.06 20.12 -4.02
CA ARG A 12 13.03 19.56 -3.06
C ARG A 12 14.45 19.47 -3.65
N ALA A 13 14.59 19.07 -4.91
CA ALA A 13 15.88 19.05 -5.60
C ALA A 13 16.47 20.46 -5.79
N ALA A 14 15.63 21.46 -6.07
CA ALA A 14 16.06 22.86 -6.13
C ALA A 14 16.53 23.38 -4.76
N LEU A 15 15.83 23.02 -3.67
CA LEU A 15 16.21 23.40 -2.30
C LEU A 15 17.56 22.83 -1.87
N GLN A 16 17.90 21.60 -2.28
CA GLN A 16 19.20 20.97 -2.00
C GLN A 16 20.35 21.64 -2.77
N ARG A 17 20.17 21.97 -4.05
CA ARG A 17 21.23 22.56 -4.89
C ARG A 17 21.47 24.04 -4.65
N SER A 18 20.45 24.77 -4.18
CA SER A 18 20.54 26.22 -4.00
C SER A 18 21.48 26.58 -2.84
N GLN A 19 22.30 27.61 -3.02
CA GLN A 19 23.11 28.25 -1.95
C GLN A 19 22.40 29.46 -1.30
N ALA A 20 21.19 29.82 -1.76
CA ALA A 20 20.45 30.97 -1.25
C ALA A 20 20.06 30.81 0.23
N SER A 21 19.73 31.91 0.89
CA SER A 21 19.27 31.88 2.29
C SER A 21 17.95 31.10 2.43
N LEU A 22 17.70 30.53 3.61
CA LEU A 22 16.43 29.84 3.91
C LEU A 22 15.22 30.77 3.76
N ALA A 23 15.37 32.06 4.11
CA ALA A 23 14.32 33.06 4.02
C ALA A 23 13.96 33.37 2.55
N THR A 24 14.96 33.44 1.66
CA THR A 24 14.75 33.66 0.23
C THR A 24 13.95 32.51 -0.39
N LEU A 25 14.39 31.27 -0.15
CA LEU A 25 13.72 30.07 -0.67
C LEU A 25 12.33 29.87 -0.09
N SER A 26 12.13 30.24 1.18
CA SER A 26 10.81 30.20 1.81
C SER A 26 9.81 31.13 1.11
N LYS A 27 10.24 32.36 0.77
CA LYS A 27 9.41 33.33 0.04
C LYS A 27 9.14 32.90 -1.39
N GLU A 28 10.17 32.44 -2.10
CA GLU A 28 10.08 32.02 -3.51
C GLU A 28 9.14 30.82 -3.72
N PHE A 29 9.28 29.79 -2.87
CA PHE A 29 8.48 28.57 -2.99
C PHE A 29 7.21 28.58 -2.13
N GLY A 30 6.95 29.64 -1.35
CA GLY A 30 5.77 29.72 -0.48
C GLY A 30 5.70 28.63 0.60
N ILE A 31 6.85 28.18 1.11
CA ILE A 31 6.95 27.07 2.08
C ILE A 31 7.59 27.52 3.40
N ASN A 32 7.24 26.85 4.49
CA ASN A 32 7.80 27.16 5.82
C ASN A 32 9.35 27.05 5.81
N PRO A 33 10.10 28.04 6.37
CA PRO A 33 11.57 27.97 6.47
C PRO A 33 12.10 26.69 7.12
N LYS A 34 11.36 26.09 8.06
CA LYS A 34 11.71 24.79 8.67
C LYS A 34 11.67 23.65 7.65
N THR A 35 10.73 23.70 6.71
CA THR A 35 10.63 22.74 5.60
C THR A 35 11.79 22.90 4.62
N VAL A 36 12.20 24.14 4.33
CA VAL A 36 13.41 24.43 3.54
C VAL A 36 14.64 23.83 4.20
N ALA A 37 14.85 24.13 5.49
CA ALA A 37 15.98 23.63 6.25
C ALA A 37 16.01 22.09 6.31
N LYS A 38 14.83 21.47 6.51
CA LYS A 38 14.68 20.01 6.51
C LYS A 38 15.10 19.39 5.18
N TRP A 39 14.63 19.92 4.04
CA TRP A 39 14.95 19.35 2.73
C TRP A 39 16.38 19.60 2.29
N ARG A 40 16.98 20.75 2.65
CA ARG A 40 18.40 21.02 2.38
C ARG A 40 19.34 20.08 3.14
N LYS A 41 18.99 19.68 4.36
CA LYS A 41 19.79 18.75 5.19
C LYS A 41 19.63 17.27 4.81
N ARG A 42 18.60 16.91 4.04
CA ARG A 42 18.38 15.51 3.63
C ARG A 42 19.37 15.12 2.54
N GLU A 43 19.79 13.87 2.54
CA GLU A 43 20.59 13.29 1.45
C GLU A 43 19.72 13.00 0.22
N THR A 44 18.50 12.51 0.43
CA THR A 44 17.60 12.08 -0.65
C THR A 44 16.42 13.03 -0.86
N VAL A 45 16.04 13.21 -2.13
CA VAL A 45 14.84 13.98 -2.55
C VAL A 45 13.55 13.14 -2.49
N GLU A 46 13.70 11.81 -2.53
CA GLU A 46 12.59 10.87 -2.57
C GLU A 46 11.75 10.87 -1.29
N ASP A 47 10.47 10.54 -1.45
CA ASP A 47 9.60 10.25 -0.32
C ASP A 47 10.05 8.97 0.37
N GLN A 48 10.45 9.09 1.63
CA GLN A 48 10.68 7.94 2.47
C GLN A 48 9.33 7.38 2.95
N LYS A 49 9.19 6.06 2.94
CA LYS A 49 8.03 5.39 3.51
C LYS A 49 7.87 5.85 4.96
N THR A 50 6.72 6.41 5.28
CA THR A 50 6.36 6.77 6.64
C THR A 50 5.77 5.54 7.32
N GLY A 51 6.28 5.18 8.50
CA GLY A 51 5.82 4.04 9.29
C GLY A 51 6.95 3.17 9.82
N PRO A 52 6.62 2.09 10.52
CA PRO A 52 7.60 1.12 11.02
C PRO A 52 8.43 0.53 9.88
N LYS A 53 9.73 0.29 10.12
CA LYS A 53 10.61 -0.40 9.15
C LYS A 53 10.08 -1.80 8.81
N GLU A 54 9.55 -2.49 9.81
CA GLU A 54 8.95 -3.80 9.69
C GLU A 54 7.46 -3.74 10.03
N PRO A 55 6.56 -3.78 9.05
CA PRO A 55 5.12 -3.77 9.30
C PRO A 55 4.68 -5.13 9.88
N ARG A 56 4.36 -5.16 11.17
CA ARG A 56 3.86 -6.35 11.89
C ARG A 56 2.39 -6.19 12.28
N SER A 57 1.71 -7.32 12.46
CA SER A 57 0.38 -7.33 13.06
C SER A 57 0.48 -6.99 14.56
N THR A 58 -0.49 -6.24 15.08
CA THR A 58 -0.68 -6.10 16.55
C THR A 58 -1.60 -7.19 17.09
N SER A 59 -2.40 -7.82 16.23
CA SER A 59 -3.45 -8.77 16.63
C SER A 59 -3.13 -10.23 16.32
N LEU A 60 -2.03 -10.49 15.62
CA LEU A 60 -1.58 -11.84 15.27
C LEU A 60 -0.14 -12.00 15.73
N THR A 61 0.14 -13.13 16.38
CA THR A 61 1.50 -13.54 16.68
C THR A 61 2.23 -13.99 15.41
N GLU A 62 3.56 -14.07 15.46
CA GLU A 62 4.38 -14.52 14.32
C GLU A 62 3.98 -15.94 13.87
N THR A 63 3.66 -16.83 14.83
CA THR A 63 3.22 -18.20 14.57
C THR A 63 1.85 -18.24 13.90
N GLU A 64 0.88 -17.45 14.39
CA GLU A 64 -0.46 -17.34 13.79
C GLU A 64 -0.40 -16.77 12.37
N GLU A 65 0.46 -15.77 12.16
CA GLU A 65 0.70 -15.18 10.85
C GLU A 65 1.29 -16.21 9.88
N ALA A 66 2.32 -16.96 10.31
CA ALA A 66 2.91 -18.02 9.53
C ALA A 66 1.90 -19.12 9.18
N MET A 67 1.06 -19.52 10.14
CA MET A 67 0.00 -20.51 9.94
C MET A 67 -1.01 -20.05 8.88
N ALA A 68 -1.50 -18.81 8.99
CA ALA A 68 -2.45 -18.26 8.03
C ALA A 68 -1.86 -18.15 6.61
N VAL A 69 -0.60 -17.71 6.49
CA VAL A 69 0.11 -17.60 5.22
C VAL A 69 0.34 -18.98 4.60
N ALA A 70 0.79 -19.95 5.39
CA ALA A 70 0.96 -21.32 4.94
C ALA A 70 -0.37 -21.90 4.47
N PHE A 71 -1.43 -21.80 5.28
CA PHE A 71 -2.75 -22.30 4.95
C PHE A 71 -3.24 -21.76 3.59
N ARG A 72 -3.15 -20.44 3.37
CA ARG A 72 -3.57 -19.82 2.11
C ARG A 72 -2.77 -20.29 0.90
N ARG A 73 -1.45 -20.47 1.05
CA ARG A 73 -0.58 -20.95 -0.05
C ARG A 73 -0.88 -22.39 -0.45
N HIS A 74 -1.34 -23.22 0.49
CA HIS A 74 -1.62 -24.64 0.23
C HIS A 74 -3.04 -24.86 -0.26
N THR A 75 -4.02 -24.19 0.34
CA THR A 75 -5.44 -24.44 0.04
C THR A 75 -5.96 -23.60 -1.11
N LEU A 76 -5.33 -22.44 -1.38
CA LEU A 76 -5.77 -21.46 -2.39
C LEU A 76 -7.25 -21.05 -2.22
N LEU A 77 -7.80 -21.21 -1.02
CA LEU A 77 -9.17 -20.82 -0.70
C LEU A 77 -9.32 -19.30 -0.71
N PRO A 78 -10.50 -18.74 -1.02
CA PRO A 78 -10.85 -17.33 -0.83
C PRO A 78 -10.66 -16.82 0.61
N LEU A 79 -10.64 -15.49 0.77
CA LEU A 79 -10.35 -14.84 2.06
C LEU A 79 -11.30 -15.31 3.17
N ASP A 80 -12.59 -15.34 2.87
CA ASP A 80 -13.64 -15.63 3.84
C ASP A 80 -13.66 -17.13 4.21
N ASP A 81 -13.32 -18.01 3.27
CA ASP A 81 -13.17 -19.45 3.55
C ASP A 81 -11.93 -19.74 4.40
N CYS A 82 -10.81 -19.03 4.15
CA CYS A 82 -9.65 -19.10 5.03
C CYS A 82 -9.98 -18.61 6.46
N LEU A 83 -10.77 -17.53 6.58
CA LEU A 83 -11.20 -17.03 7.88
C LEU A 83 -12.00 -18.10 8.63
N TYR A 84 -13.00 -18.68 7.97
CA TYR A 84 -13.83 -19.72 8.57
C TYR A 84 -13.01 -20.94 9.01
N ALA A 85 -12.12 -21.43 8.16
CA ALA A 85 -11.27 -22.59 8.46
C ALA A 85 -10.28 -22.34 9.61
N LEU A 86 -9.73 -21.13 9.71
CA LEU A 86 -8.74 -20.78 10.73
C LEU A 86 -9.36 -20.33 12.07
N GLN A 87 -10.66 -20.06 12.12
CA GLN A 87 -11.33 -19.54 13.31
C GLN A 87 -11.21 -20.48 14.52
N ALA A 88 -11.19 -21.80 14.28
CA ALA A 88 -11.03 -22.80 15.34
C ALA A 88 -9.65 -22.74 16.01
N SER A 89 -8.60 -22.40 15.26
CA SER A 89 -7.22 -22.31 15.77
C SER A 89 -6.85 -20.91 16.24
N ILE A 90 -7.47 -19.87 15.67
CA ILE A 90 -7.22 -18.47 15.98
C ILE A 90 -8.57 -17.77 16.24
N PRO A 91 -9.15 -17.89 17.45
CA PRO A 91 -10.51 -17.43 17.73
C PRO A 91 -10.69 -15.91 17.62
N HIS A 92 -9.64 -15.13 17.87
CA HIS A 92 -9.61 -13.67 17.73
C HIS A 92 -9.26 -13.19 16.32
N LEU A 93 -9.13 -14.11 15.35
CA LEU A 93 -8.86 -13.75 13.96
C LEU A 93 -10.04 -12.94 13.41
N THR A 94 -9.73 -11.75 12.91
CA THR A 94 -10.71 -10.92 12.20
C THR A 94 -10.43 -10.92 10.71
N ARG A 95 -11.48 -10.78 9.91
CA ARG A 95 -11.37 -10.62 8.46
C ARG A 95 -10.35 -9.56 8.04
N SER A 96 -10.34 -8.42 8.74
CA SER A 96 -9.43 -7.31 8.44
C SER A 96 -7.98 -7.63 8.78
N ALA A 97 -7.73 -8.32 9.90
CA ALA A 97 -6.38 -8.77 10.27
C ALA A 97 -5.85 -9.79 9.26
N LEU A 98 -6.68 -10.76 8.85
CA LEU A 98 -6.34 -11.75 7.85
C LEU A 98 -6.03 -11.11 6.49
N HIS A 99 -6.88 -10.18 6.04
CA HIS A 99 -6.65 -9.45 4.79
C HIS A 99 -5.33 -8.65 4.82
N ARG A 100 -5.07 -7.90 5.89
CA ARG A 100 -3.81 -7.14 6.04
C ARG A 100 -2.59 -8.06 6.10
N CYS A 101 -2.71 -9.22 6.75
CA CYS A 101 -1.70 -10.27 6.73
C CYS A 101 -1.39 -10.70 5.29
N PHE A 102 -2.40 -11.15 4.54
CA PHE A 102 -2.20 -11.59 3.16
C PHE A 102 -1.67 -10.49 2.24
N GLN A 103 -2.08 -9.23 2.46
CA GLN A 103 -1.57 -8.09 1.70
C GLN A 103 -0.09 -7.82 1.99
N ARG A 104 0.36 -7.90 3.25
CA ARG A 104 1.79 -7.78 3.61
C ARG A 104 2.64 -8.88 2.99
N HIS A 105 2.09 -10.09 2.89
CA HIS A 105 2.76 -11.26 2.28
C HIS A 105 2.58 -11.38 0.77
N GLY A 106 1.90 -10.43 0.12
CA GLY A 106 1.70 -10.43 -1.33
C GLY A 106 0.76 -11.52 -1.87
N ILE A 107 -0.03 -12.16 -0.99
CA ILE A 107 -0.92 -13.30 -1.32
C ILE A 107 -2.42 -12.96 -1.18
N SER A 108 -2.75 -11.66 -1.11
CA SER A 108 -4.16 -11.23 -1.04
C SER A 108 -4.95 -11.67 -2.27
N ARG A 109 -4.33 -11.61 -3.45
CA ARG A 109 -4.90 -12.12 -4.70
C ARG A 109 -4.48 -13.57 -4.90
N LEU A 110 -5.44 -14.43 -5.24
CA LEU A 110 -5.14 -15.81 -5.64
C LEU A 110 -4.38 -15.84 -6.97
N PRO A 111 -3.49 -16.83 -7.17
CA PRO A 111 -2.90 -17.07 -8.47
C PRO A 111 -3.99 -17.40 -9.49
N ASP A 112 -3.77 -16.97 -10.73
CA ASP A 112 -4.64 -17.33 -11.84
C ASP A 112 -4.36 -18.80 -12.19
N ILE A 113 -5.19 -19.72 -11.68
CA ILE A 113 -5.13 -21.14 -12.04
C ILE A 113 -5.73 -21.27 -13.45
N GLU A 114 -4.98 -21.86 -14.38
CA GLU A 114 -5.47 -22.13 -15.74
C GLU A 114 -6.69 -23.07 -15.67
N GLY A 115 -7.80 -22.67 -16.31
CA GLY A 115 -9.02 -23.47 -16.43
C GLY A 115 -10.23 -23.02 -15.62
N ASP A 116 -10.06 -22.22 -14.57
CA ASP A 116 -11.19 -21.79 -13.70
C ASP A 116 -11.96 -20.58 -14.26
N LYS A 117 -11.32 -19.78 -15.12
CA LYS A 117 -11.93 -18.55 -15.61
C LYS A 117 -12.76 -18.81 -16.87
N PRO A 118 -14.05 -18.40 -16.89
CA PRO A 118 -14.81 -18.42 -18.12
C PRO A 118 -14.10 -17.56 -19.17
N LYS A 119 -14.02 -18.07 -20.40
CA LYS A 119 -13.41 -17.37 -21.53
C LYS A 119 -14.00 -15.97 -21.60
N ARG A 120 -13.14 -14.93 -21.53
CA ARG A 120 -13.60 -13.54 -21.63
C ARG A 120 -14.30 -13.37 -22.99
N GLN A 121 -15.60 -13.09 -22.96
CA GLN A 121 -16.38 -12.78 -24.15
C GLN A 121 -16.76 -11.31 -24.13
N ARG A 122 -16.90 -10.70 -25.31
CA ARG A 122 -17.48 -9.37 -25.42
C ARG A 122 -18.95 -9.49 -25.07
N PHE A 123 -19.47 -8.57 -24.25
CA PHE A 123 -20.91 -8.43 -24.07
C PHE A 123 -21.58 -8.28 -25.44
N LYS A 124 -22.77 -8.88 -25.60
CA LYS A 124 -23.57 -8.71 -26.81
C LYS A 124 -23.82 -7.22 -27.04
N ARG A 125 -23.65 -6.77 -28.28
CA ARG A 125 -23.92 -5.38 -28.67
C ARG A 125 -25.44 -5.21 -28.73
N TYR A 126 -26.02 -4.63 -27.68
CA TYR A 126 -27.41 -4.22 -27.67
C TYR A 126 -27.50 -2.76 -28.16
N PRO A 127 -28.53 -2.41 -28.97
CA PRO A 127 -28.83 -1.01 -29.23
C PRO A 127 -29.18 -0.31 -27.91
N ILE A 128 -28.89 0.99 -27.81
CA ILE A 128 -29.39 1.83 -26.73
C ILE A 128 -30.93 1.77 -26.79
N GLY A 129 -31.56 1.24 -25.74
CA GLY A 129 -33.00 1.08 -25.67
C GLY A 129 -33.73 2.36 -25.25
N PHE A 130 -34.99 2.45 -25.70
CA PHE A 130 -36.02 3.49 -25.55
C PHE A 130 -35.73 4.86 -26.20
N PHE A 131 -36.36 5.06 -27.36
CA PHE A 131 -36.78 6.37 -27.88
C PHE A 131 -38.28 6.53 -27.62
#